data_AF-K3WKT0-F1
#
_entry.id   AF-K3WKT0-F1
#
_cell.length_a   1.000
_cell.length_b   1.000
_cell.length_c   1.000
_cell.angle_alpha   90.00
_cell.angle_beta   90.00
_cell.angle_gamma   90.00
#
_symmetry.space_group_name_H-M   'P 1'
#
loop_
_entity.id
_entity.type
_entity.pdbx_description
1 polymer ?
#
loop_
_entity_poly.entity_id
_entity_poly.type
_entity_poly.pdbx_seq_one_letter_code
_entity_poly.pdbx_strand_id
1 'polypeptide(L)'
;MGKAEDHAPPSGAEQMSSLQKYRSQTMKDYGLMIEYKHLRQHVPGGIYVLPSFDETRIWYGTIFIHTGLYRNGIFKFTIFLPENYNGPGTYPRIVFNTNVFHPYVYAESRELDLKPKFPEWDPELHYMVAVLTYLKSIFFMKEFPENATVANPAALEMYRQKADNKYIGRVERCVDESLENVYNNEQGSTIRFTKHNPAHDNLRKELFAQLETASATDEQKPAAQERESIEEKSAVESNQESS
;
A
#
# COMPACT_ATOMS: atom_id res chain seq x y z
N MET A 1 42.30 -22.81 34.07
CA MET A 1 41.05 -23.08 34.80
C MET A 1 39.91 -22.37 34.07
N GLY A 2 39.38 -23.01 33.03
CA GLY A 2 38.17 -22.55 32.35
C GLY A 2 36.98 -23.26 32.96
N LYS A 3 36.04 -22.52 33.55
CA LYS A 3 34.74 -23.08 33.96
C LYS A 3 33.95 -23.36 32.70
N ALA A 4 33.63 -24.63 32.45
CA ALA A 4 32.59 -25.01 31.52
C ALA A 4 31.24 -24.60 32.14
N GLU A 5 30.53 -23.67 31.53
CA GLU A 5 29.15 -23.39 31.86
C GLU A 5 28.28 -24.54 31.35
N ASP A 6 27.83 -25.36 32.28
CA ASP A 6 26.91 -26.47 32.07
C ASP A 6 25.50 -25.89 31.81
N HIS A 7 25.19 -25.59 30.54
CA HIS A 7 23.84 -25.25 30.13
C HIS A 7 23.03 -26.54 29.98
N ALA A 8 22.19 -26.83 30.99
CA ALA A 8 21.25 -27.93 30.95
C ALA A 8 20.31 -27.82 29.73
N PRO A 9 19.99 -28.95 29.06
CA PRO A 9 19.10 -28.93 27.90
C PRO A 9 17.69 -28.43 28.31
N PRO A 10 17.04 -27.59 27.47
CA PRO A 10 15.74 -27.02 27.80
C PRO A 10 14.69 -28.12 27.98
N SER A 11 13.79 -27.94 28.94
CA SER A 11 12.78 -28.94 29.30
C SER A 11 11.79 -29.18 28.15
N GLY A 12 11.19 -30.38 28.08
CA GLY A 12 10.23 -30.74 27.02
C GLY A 12 9.01 -29.80 26.92
N ALA A 13 8.62 -29.14 28.02
CA ALA A 13 7.56 -28.14 28.06
C ALA A 13 7.99 -26.80 27.42
N GLU A 14 9.23 -26.37 27.64
CA GLU A 14 9.80 -25.17 27.00
C GLU A 14 10.00 -25.38 25.49
N GLN A 15 10.41 -26.59 25.09
CA GLN A 15 10.53 -26.97 23.67
C GLN A 15 9.17 -27.05 22.97
N MET A 16 8.12 -27.55 23.62
CA MET A 16 6.76 -27.53 23.06
C MET A 16 6.20 -26.10 22.95
N SER A 17 6.45 -25.24 23.94
CA SER A 17 6.03 -23.83 23.89
C SER A 17 6.74 -23.05 22.77
N SER A 18 8.03 -23.29 22.56
CA SER A 18 8.80 -22.63 21.49
C SER A 18 8.33 -23.07 20.10
N LEU A 19 8.03 -24.36 19.90
CA LEU A 19 7.48 -24.87 18.65
C LEU A 19 6.09 -24.29 18.35
N GLN A 20 5.23 -24.16 19.36
CA GLN A 20 3.91 -23.54 19.21
C GLN A 20 4.01 -22.07 18.80
N LYS A 21 4.89 -21.30 19.47
CA LYS A 21 5.16 -19.89 19.11
C LYS A 21 5.67 -19.78 17.68
N TYR A 22 6.63 -20.62 17.29
CA TYR A 22 7.16 -20.66 15.94
C TYR A 22 6.05 -20.91 14.91
N ARG A 23 5.22 -21.95 15.10
CA ARG A 23 4.11 -22.27 14.20
C ARG A 23 3.11 -21.13 14.08
N SER A 24 2.75 -20.49 15.19
CA SER A 24 1.85 -19.34 15.18
C SER A 24 2.44 -18.17 14.39
N GLN A 25 3.73 -17.89 14.57
CA GLN A 25 4.40 -16.81 13.86
C GLN A 25 4.48 -17.09 12.36
N THR A 26 4.87 -18.32 11.99
CA THR A 26 4.91 -18.77 10.60
C THR A 26 3.55 -18.60 9.90
N MET A 27 2.43 -18.93 10.55
CA MET A 27 1.10 -18.72 9.98
C MET A 27 0.78 -17.25 9.72
N LYS A 28 1.19 -16.34 10.62
CA LYS A 28 1.03 -14.90 10.42
C LYS A 28 1.89 -14.38 9.26
N ASP A 29 3.12 -14.85 9.16
CA ASP A 29 4.01 -14.50 8.04
C ASP A 29 3.43 -14.95 6.70
N TYR A 30 2.83 -16.15 6.64
CA TYR A 30 2.10 -16.63 5.45
C TYR A 30 0.90 -15.74 5.11
N GLY A 31 0.10 -15.34 6.11
CA GLY A 31 -1.02 -14.41 5.91
C GLY A 31 -0.55 -13.08 5.31
N LEU A 32 0.54 -12.53 5.83
CA LEU A 32 1.13 -11.29 5.32
C LEU A 32 1.61 -11.43 3.86
N MET A 33 2.22 -12.56 3.50
CA MET A 33 2.63 -12.83 2.12
C MET A 33 1.43 -12.94 1.17
N ILE A 34 0.32 -13.52 1.64
CA ILE A 34 -0.93 -13.58 0.88
C ILE A 34 -1.45 -12.16 0.63
N GLU A 35 -1.51 -11.31 1.65
CA GLU A 35 -1.90 -9.90 1.50
C GLU A 35 -1.02 -9.17 0.49
N TYR A 36 0.31 -9.35 0.56
CA TYR A 36 1.24 -8.76 -0.41
C TYR A 36 0.96 -9.23 -1.84
N LYS A 37 0.71 -10.52 -2.04
CA LYS A 37 0.35 -11.07 -3.37
C LYS A 37 -0.94 -10.42 -3.90
N HIS A 38 -1.93 -10.18 -3.04
CA HIS A 38 -3.18 -9.52 -3.41
C HIS A 38 -3.01 -8.02 -3.71
N LEU A 39 -2.01 -7.34 -3.14
CA LEU A 39 -1.74 -5.94 -3.48
C LEU A 39 -1.53 -5.75 -4.98
N ARG A 40 -0.89 -6.69 -5.68
CA ARG A 40 -0.65 -6.57 -7.13
C ARG A 40 -1.93 -6.34 -7.95
N GLN A 41 -3.07 -6.85 -7.50
CA GLN A 41 -4.36 -6.75 -8.19
C GLN A 41 -5.26 -5.64 -7.63
N HIS A 42 -5.07 -5.26 -6.35
CA HIS A 42 -6.02 -4.41 -5.63
C HIS A 42 -5.42 -3.10 -5.10
N VAL A 43 -4.11 -2.89 -5.24
CA VAL A 43 -3.48 -1.64 -4.82
C VAL A 43 -4.09 -0.45 -5.58
N PRO A 44 -4.49 0.64 -4.90
CA PRO A 44 -5.00 1.82 -5.58
C PRO A 44 -3.96 2.38 -6.56
N GLY A 45 -4.40 2.74 -7.77
CA GLY A 45 -3.50 3.27 -8.79
C GLY A 45 -2.69 4.48 -8.30
N GLY A 46 -1.42 4.55 -8.72
CA GLY A 46 -0.47 5.56 -8.26
C GLY A 46 0.26 5.19 -6.96
N ILE A 47 -0.09 4.09 -6.29
CA ILE A 47 0.65 3.55 -5.16
C ILE A 47 1.49 2.35 -5.60
N TYR A 48 2.76 2.34 -5.19
CA TYR A 48 3.68 1.23 -5.38
C TYR A 48 4.25 0.84 -4.03
N VAL A 49 4.28 -0.46 -3.71
CA VAL A 49 4.79 -0.98 -2.45
C VAL A 49 5.65 -2.21 -2.71
N LEU A 50 6.83 -2.27 -2.10
CA LEU A 50 7.73 -3.42 -2.13
C LEU A 50 8.24 -3.71 -0.71
N PRO A 51 8.31 -4.99 -0.29
CA PRO A 51 8.92 -5.35 0.99
C PRO A 51 10.42 -5.05 0.98
N SER A 52 10.98 -4.82 2.15
CA SER A 52 12.43 -4.81 2.36
C SER A 52 13.03 -6.17 1.99
N PHE A 53 14.26 -6.17 1.50
CA PHE A 53 15.01 -7.40 1.25
C PHE A 53 15.46 -8.08 2.54
N ASP A 54 15.69 -7.31 3.59
CA ASP A 54 16.27 -7.79 4.85
C ASP A 54 15.20 -8.06 5.92
N GLU A 55 14.10 -7.28 5.92
CA GLU A 55 13.08 -7.31 6.97
C GLU A 55 11.66 -7.40 6.37
N THR A 56 11.05 -8.58 6.39
CA THR A 56 9.73 -8.83 5.77
C THR A 56 8.59 -7.99 6.34
N ARG A 57 8.77 -7.42 7.53
CA ARG A 57 7.81 -6.56 8.25
C ARG A 57 8.01 -5.07 7.98
N ILE A 58 8.99 -4.70 7.17
CA ILE A 58 9.21 -3.33 6.70
C ILE A 58 8.95 -3.29 5.21
N TRP A 59 7.96 -2.50 4.79
CA TRP A 59 7.67 -2.31 3.38
C TRP A 59 7.89 -0.85 2.99
N TYR A 60 8.47 -0.64 1.81
CA TYR A 60 8.69 0.68 1.24
C TYR A 60 7.60 0.98 0.23
N GLY A 61 7.05 2.19 0.30
CA GLY A 61 5.99 2.64 -0.57
C GLY A 61 6.25 4.01 -1.17
N THR A 62 5.68 4.24 -2.34
CA THR A 62 5.61 5.57 -2.96
C THR A 62 4.22 5.79 -3.52
N ILE A 63 3.68 6.99 -3.33
CA ILE A 63 2.43 7.44 -3.96
C ILE A 63 2.68 8.62 -4.90
N PHE A 64 2.16 8.50 -6.12
CA PHE A 64 2.10 9.55 -7.14
C PHE A 64 0.71 10.18 -7.16
N ILE A 65 0.64 11.49 -6.94
CA ILE A 65 -0.64 12.22 -6.93
C ILE A 65 -0.82 12.97 -8.25
N HIS A 66 -1.89 12.67 -8.99
CA HIS A 66 -2.14 13.26 -10.31
C HIS A 66 -3.09 14.47 -10.30
N THR A 67 -3.90 14.63 -9.27
CA THR A 67 -4.95 15.68 -9.19
C THR A 67 -5.12 16.18 -7.75
N GLY A 68 -5.88 17.26 -7.57
CA GLY A 68 -6.12 17.87 -6.25
C GLY A 68 -4.98 18.78 -5.78
N LEU A 69 -5.02 19.16 -4.50
CA LEU A 69 -4.07 20.12 -3.91
C LEU A 69 -2.63 19.60 -3.90
N TYR A 70 -2.46 18.28 -3.83
CA TYR A 70 -1.15 17.60 -3.77
C TYR A 70 -0.66 17.15 -5.15
N ARG A 71 -1.27 17.63 -6.24
CA ARG A 71 -0.96 17.23 -7.61
C ARG A 71 0.54 17.35 -7.90
N ASN A 72 1.05 16.39 -8.68
CA ASN A 72 2.45 16.19 -9.06
C ASN A 72 3.36 15.74 -7.90
N GLY A 73 2.87 15.68 -6.66
CA GLY A 73 3.66 15.19 -5.54
C GLY A 73 4.03 13.72 -5.66
N ILE A 74 5.26 13.40 -5.24
CA ILE A 74 5.81 12.03 -5.17
C ILE A 74 6.19 11.75 -3.71
N PHE A 75 5.25 11.21 -2.95
CA PHE A 75 5.45 11.01 -1.51
C PHE A 75 5.91 9.58 -1.23
N LYS A 76 7.10 9.45 -0.66
CA LYS A 76 7.66 8.19 -0.19
C LYS A 76 7.24 7.94 1.26
N PHE A 77 6.97 6.68 1.59
CA PHE A 77 6.58 6.26 2.93
C PHE A 77 7.11 4.87 3.25
N THR A 78 7.25 4.57 4.53
CA THR A 78 7.63 3.27 5.06
C THR A 78 6.51 2.72 5.90
N ILE A 79 6.18 1.45 5.69
CA ILE A 79 5.18 0.69 6.44
C ILE A 79 5.92 -0.21 7.41
N PHE A 80 5.61 -0.09 8.69
CA PHE A 80 6.11 -0.97 9.75
C PHE A 80 4.97 -1.87 10.24
N LEU A 81 5.14 -3.17 10.10
CA LEU A 81 4.17 -4.19 10.50
C LEU A 81 4.60 -4.77 11.85
N PRO A 82 3.79 -4.66 12.91
CA PRO A 82 4.16 -5.23 14.20
C PRO A 82 4.19 -6.77 14.14
N GLU A 83 4.92 -7.42 15.04
CA GLU A 83 5.04 -8.90 15.05
C GLU A 83 3.69 -9.62 15.19
N ASN A 84 2.76 -8.97 15.89
CA ASN A 84 1.41 -9.46 16.12
C ASN A 84 0.40 -9.06 15.02
N TYR A 85 0.84 -8.37 13.96
CA TYR A 85 0.03 -8.20 12.75
C TYR A 85 -0.41 -9.57 12.22
N ASN A 86 -1.67 -9.81 11.87
CA ASN A 86 -2.84 -8.93 11.75
C ASN A 86 -3.90 -9.17 12.85
N GLY A 87 -3.50 -9.38 14.11
CA GLY A 87 -4.44 -9.62 15.21
C GLY A 87 -5.33 -8.42 15.59
N PRO A 88 -6.36 -8.62 16.44
CA PRO A 88 -7.23 -7.54 16.92
C PRO A 88 -6.44 -6.42 17.58
N GLY A 89 -6.72 -5.17 17.22
CA GLY A 89 -6.04 -4.01 17.76
C GLY A 89 -4.59 -3.81 17.28
N THR A 90 -4.13 -4.56 16.28
CA THR A 90 -2.75 -4.46 15.76
C THR A 90 -2.71 -3.69 14.45
N TYR A 91 -2.16 -2.48 14.48
CA TYR A 91 -2.15 -1.57 13.33
C TYR A 91 -0.81 -1.63 12.60
N PRO A 92 -0.78 -1.59 11.26
CA PRO A 92 0.42 -1.16 10.55
C PRO A 92 0.67 0.32 10.85
N ARG A 93 1.93 0.72 10.92
CA ARG A 93 2.32 2.13 11.02
C ARG A 93 2.82 2.59 9.66
N ILE A 94 2.31 3.72 9.16
CA ILE A 94 2.81 4.32 7.92
C ILE A 94 3.46 5.66 8.24
N VAL A 95 4.75 5.77 7.96
CA VAL A 95 5.55 6.97 8.20
C VAL A 95 6.00 7.54 6.87
N PHE A 96 5.65 8.79 6.58
CA PHE A 96 6.13 9.46 5.38
C PHE A 96 7.61 9.82 5.52
N ASN A 97 8.40 9.38 4.54
CA ASN A 97 9.80 9.75 4.38
C ASN A 97 9.94 11.12 3.72
N THR A 98 8.99 11.45 2.83
CA THR A 98 8.80 12.79 2.28
C THR A 98 7.96 13.65 3.22
N ASN A 99 8.21 14.95 3.28
CA ASN A 99 7.41 15.85 4.10
C ASN A 99 5.95 15.93 3.57
N VAL A 100 4.96 15.87 4.47
CA VAL A 100 3.53 15.96 4.14
C VAL A 100 2.83 16.84 5.18
N PHE A 101 2.24 17.93 4.75
CA PHE A 101 1.47 18.83 5.61
C PHE A 101 -0.05 18.56 5.52
N HIS A 102 -0.56 17.62 6.31
CA HIS A 102 -1.96 17.19 6.24
C HIS A 102 -2.59 17.02 7.65
N PRO A 103 -3.90 17.30 7.86
CA PRO A 103 -4.55 17.13 9.17
C PRO A 103 -4.41 15.75 9.81
N TYR A 104 -4.44 14.67 9.01
CA TYR A 104 -4.26 13.28 9.48
C TYR A 104 -2.81 12.76 9.46
N VAL A 105 -1.81 13.63 9.29
CA VAL A 105 -0.40 13.23 9.38
C VAL A 105 0.26 13.99 10.53
N TYR A 106 0.81 13.27 11.51
CA TYR A 106 1.49 13.87 12.66
C TYR A 106 2.68 14.70 12.19
N ALA A 107 2.77 15.96 12.65
CA ALA A 107 3.79 16.91 12.17
C ALA A 107 5.23 16.47 12.49
N GLU A 108 5.45 15.92 13.69
CA GLU A 108 6.79 15.51 14.17
C GLU A 108 7.18 14.12 13.64
N SER A 109 6.33 13.11 13.86
CA SER A 109 6.65 11.73 13.49
C SER A 109 6.43 11.43 12.01
N ARG A 110 5.67 12.27 11.30
CA ARG A 110 5.21 12.05 9.91
C ARG A 110 4.39 10.77 9.75
N GLU A 111 3.84 10.26 10.84
CA GLU A 111 2.99 9.09 10.84
C GLU A 111 1.57 9.45 10.39
N LEU A 112 1.00 8.62 9.53
CA LEU A 112 -0.41 8.69 9.15
C LEU A 112 -1.27 8.17 10.31
N ASP A 113 -2.20 8.98 10.78
CA ASP A 113 -3.19 8.54 11.76
C ASP A 113 -4.26 7.69 11.09
N LEU A 114 -4.28 6.40 11.43
CA LEU A 114 -5.25 5.42 10.92
C LEU A 114 -6.57 5.43 11.69
N LYS A 115 -6.61 6.00 12.91
CA LYS A 115 -7.80 5.94 13.78
C LYS A 115 -9.07 6.59 13.21
N PRO A 116 -9.01 7.69 12.42
CA PRO A 116 -10.21 8.27 11.82
C PRO A 116 -10.95 7.31 10.88
N LYS A 117 -10.24 6.37 10.24
CA LYS A 117 -10.84 5.35 9.36
C LYS A 117 -11.00 3.99 10.03
N PHE A 118 -10.10 3.67 10.95
CA PHE A 118 -10.03 2.37 11.64
C PHE A 118 -10.01 2.59 13.16
N PRO A 119 -11.12 3.04 13.78
CA PRO A 119 -11.16 3.30 15.23
C PRO A 119 -10.71 2.09 16.05
N GLU A 120 -11.19 0.91 15.63
CA GLU A 120 -10.77 -0.40 16.10
C GLU A 120 -10.27 -1.24 14.92
N TRP A 121 -9.18 -1.99 15.12
CA TRP A 121 -8.60 -2.84 14.09
C TRP A 121 -9.24 -4.22 14.13
N ASP A 122 -9.97 -4.55 13.08
CA ASP A 122 -10.60 -5.84 12.85
C ASP A 122 -9.82 -6.65 11.80
N PRO A 123 -9.17 -7.77 12.16
CA PRO A 123 -8.45 -8.65 11.24
C PRO A 123 -9.28 -9.16 10.06
N GLU A 124 -10.59 -9.30 10.26
CA GLU A 124 -11.49 -9.90 9.27
C GLU A 124 -11.86 -8.90 8.16
N LEU A 125 -11.77 -7.61 8.46
CA LEU A 125 -12.18 -6.52 7.57
C LEU A 125 -11.03 -5.62 7.12
N HIS A 126 -9.99 -5.49 7.94
CA HIS A 126 -8.90 -4.54 7.75
C HIS A 126 -7.59 -5.25 7.40
N TYR A 127 -7.13 -5.01 6.18
CA TYR A 127 -5.91 -5.55 5.60
C TYR A 127 -5.20 -4.47 4.79
N MET A 128 -3.99 -4.76 4.30
CA MET A 128 -3.12 -3.74 3.71
C MET A 128 -3.74 -2.94 2.55
N VAL A 129 -4.60 -3.54 1.72
CA VAL A 129 -5.32 -2.80 0.65
C VAL A 129 -6.21 -1.70 1.24
N ALA A 130 -6.94 -1.99 2.33
CA ALA A 130 -7.82 -1.03 2.98
C ALA A 130 -7.01 0.16 3.52
N VAL A 131 -5.85 -0.12 4.11
CA VAL A 131 -4.93 0.91 4.61
C VAL A 131 -4.38 1.78 3.49
N LEU A 132 -3.90 1.18 2.40
CA LEU A 132 -3.39 1.93 1.24
C LEU A 132 -4.50 2.73 0.54
N THR A 133 -5.73 2.22 0.54
CA THR A 133 -6.92 2.95 0.05
C THR A 133 -7.19 4.17 0.91
N TYR A 134 -7.10 4.04 2.23
CA TYR A 134 -7.23 5.18 3.13
C TYR A 134 -6.09 6.18 2.97
N LEU A 135 -4.83 5.72 2.91
CA LEU A 135 -3.67 6.57 2.63
C LEU A 135 -3.87 7.39 1.36
N LYS A 136 -4.37 6.78 0.29
CA LYS A 136 -4.69 7.53 -0.94
C LYS A 136 -5.77 8.58 -0.69
N SER A 137 -6.84 8.23 0.01
CA SER A 137 -8.03 9.07 0.12
C SER A 137 -7.77 10.38 0.87
N ILE A 138 -6.82 10.40 1.83
CA ILE A 138 -6.50 11.63 2.57
C ILE A 138 -6.08 12.78 1.63
N PHE A 139 -5.35 12.48 0.56
CA PHE A 139 -4.90 13.47 -0.43
C PHE A 139 -6.05 14.09 -1.25
N PHE A 140 -7.23 13.47 -1.22
CA PHE A 140 -8.42 13.90 -1.96
C PHE A 140 -9.57 14.34 -1.05
N MET A 141 -9.34 14.45 0.26
CA MET A 141 -10.36 14.92 1.20
C MET A 141 -10.72 16.39 0.96
N LYS A 142 -12.03 16.67 0.92
CA LYS A 142 -12.60 18.00 0.70
C LYS A 142 -13.18 18.63 1.96
N GLU A 143 -13.39 17.82 2.99
CA GLU A 143 -14.07 18.21 4.21
C GLU A 143 -13.52 17.39 5.37
N PHE A 144 -13.52 18.01 6.55
CA PHE A 144 -13.16 17.38 7.82
C PHE A 144 -14.31 17.62 8.80
N PRO A 145 -14.68 16.64 9.63
CA PRO A 145 -15.72 16.83 10.64
C PRO A 145 -15.41 18.04 11.54
N GLU A 146 -16.44 18.78 11.97
CA GLU A 146 -16.27 19.99 12.79
C GLU A 146 -15.54 19.70 14.11
N ASN A 147 -15.88 18.58 14.75
CA ASN A 147 -15.29 18.11 16.00
C ASN A 147 -14.21 17.03 15.79
N ALA A 148 -13.58 16.99 14.62
CA ALA A 148 -12.53 16.01 14.34
C ALA A 148 -11.34 16.20 15.28
N THR A 149 -10.96 15.13 15.98
CA THR A 149 -9.62 15.03 16.57
C THR A 149 -8.69 14.58 15.44
N VAL A 150 -7.63 15.35 15.20
CA VAL A 150 -6.72 15.15 14.05
C VAL A 150 -5.27 15.13 14.53
N ALA A 151 -4.41 14.44 13.79
CA ALA A 151 -2.99 14.31 14.08
C ALA A 151 -2.21 15.65 14.02
N ASN A 152 -2.67 16.58 13.18
CA ASN A 152 -2.07 17.89 12.99
C ASN A 152 -3.14 18.99 13.04
N PRO A 153 -3.43 19.52 14.25
CA PRO A 153 -4.41 20.58 14.44
C PRO A 153 -4.06 21.86 13.68
N ALA A 154 -2.78 22.20 13.56
CA ALA A 154 -2.34 23.39 12.83
C ALA A 154 -2.67 23.29 11.32
N ALA A 155 -2.53 22.11 10.73
CA ALA A 155 -2.95 21.88 9.34
C ALA A 155 -4.46 22.02 9.17
N LEU A 156 -5.26 21.50 10.12
CA LEU A 156 -6.72 21.65 10.08
C LEU A 156 -7.17 23.11 10.25
N GLU A 157 -6.54 23.84 11.16
CA GLU A 157 -6.82 25.27 11.37
C GLU A 157 -6.55 26.08 10.08
N MET A 158 -5.37 25.90 9.48
CA MET A 158 -5.04 26.55 8.21
C MET A 158 -5.97 26.12 7.07
N TYR A 159 -6.38 24.86 7.04
CA TYR A 159 -7.33 24.36 6.04
C TYR A 159 -8.69 25.04 6.14
N ARG A 160 -9.18 25.28 7.36
CA ARG A 160 -10.45 25.97 7.62
C ARG A 160 -10.36 27.47 7.29
N GLN A 161 -9.20 28.09 7.51
CA GLN A 161 -8.92 29.48 7.17
C GLN A 161 -8.60 29.65 5.66
N LYS A 162 -9.59 29.36 4.80
CA LYS A 162 -9.42 29.34 3.33
C LYS A 162 -8.96 30.68 2.71
N ALA A 163 -9.23 31.80 3.36
CA ALA A 163 -8.96 33.14 2.83
C ALA A 163 -7.47 33.45 2.62
N ASP A 164 -6.59 32.84 3.41
CA ASP A 164 -5.17 33.23 3.44
C ASP A 164 -4.29 32.37 2.51
N ASN A 165 -4.84 31.32 1.88
CA ASN A 165 -4.11 30.33 1.08
C ASN A 165 -2.87 29.70 1.77
N LYS A 166 -2.70 29.90 3.09
CA LYS A 166 -1.56 29.40 3.88
C LYS A 166 -1.44 27.89 3.82
N TYR A 167 -2.58 27.18 3.88
CA TYR A 167 -2.61 25.73 3.73
C TYR A 167 -2.09 25.30 2.35
N ILE A 168 -2.57 25.96 1.29
CA ILE A 168 -2.16 25.67 -0.09
C ILE A 168 -0.66 25.89 -0.26
N GLY A 169 -0.13 27.03 0.19
CA GLY A 169 1.31 27.31 0.11
C GLY A 169 2.19 26.38 0.96
N ARG A 170 1.64 25.73 2.01
CA ARG A 170 2.33 24.67 2.75
C ARG A 170 2.33 23.35 1.97
N VAL A 171 1.20 22.99 1.36
CA VAL A 171 1.08 21.80 0.51
C VAL A 171 1.96 21.90 -0.73
N GLU A 172 1.96 23.04 -1.42
CA GLU A 172 2.82 23.30 -2.59
C GLU A 172 4.30 23.11 -2.24
N ARG A 173 4.74 23.63 -1.08
CA ARG A 173 6.11 23.41 -0.61
C ARG A 173 6.43 21.92 -0.42
N CYS A 174 5.52 21.14 0.15
CA CYS A 174 5.71 19.69 0.28
C CYS A 174 5.79 19.00 -1.09
N VAL A 175 5.01 19.44 -2.08
CA VAL A 175 5.07 18.94 -3.45
C VAL A 175 6.42 19.26 -4.08
N ASP A 176 6.88 20.51 -3.99
CA ASP A 176 8.18 20.94 -4.54
C ASP A 176 9.34 20.17 -3.90
N GLU A 177 9.36 20.08 -2.55
CA GLU A 177 10.35 19.30 -1.81
C GLU A 177 10.36 17.82 -2.23
N SER A 178 9.19 17.24 -2.54
CA SER A 178 9.07 15.86 -3.00
C SER A 178 9.71 15.62 -4.37
N LEU A 179 9.66 16.62 -5.24
CA LEU A 179 10.22 16.58 -6.59
C LEU A 179 11.72 16.84 -6.59
N GLU A 180 12.17 17.84 -5.83
CA GLU A 180 13.59 18.16 -5.66
C GLU A 180 14.37 16.97 -5.10
N ASN A 181 13.79 16.30 -4.10
CA ASN A 181 14.41 15.19 -3.40
C ASN A 181 13.99 13.82 -3.95
N VAL A 182 13.39 13.76 -5.15
CA VAL A 182 12.88 12.49 -5.71
C VAL A 182 13.97 11.41 -5.81
N TYR A 183 15.22 11.79 -6.06
CA TYR A 183 16.35 10.85 -6.16
C TYR A 183 17.03 10.55 -4.82
N ASN A 184 16.65 11.23 -3.74
CA ASN A 184 17.09 10.88 -2.40
C ASN A 184 16.31 9.64 -1.94
N ASN A 185 17.00 8.51 -1.78
CA ASN A 185 16.38 7.24 -1.44
C ASN A 185 16.73 6.87 -0.01
N GLU A 186 15.72 6.45 0.75
CA GLU A 186 15.92 5.96 2.11
C GLU A 186 16.92 4.79 2.14
N GLN A 187 17.70 4.74 3.22
CA GLN A 187 18.65 3.66 3.43
C GLN A 187 17.90 2.32 3.48
N GLY A 188 18.39 1.32 2.74
CA GLY A 188 17.75 0.00 2.67
C GLY A 188 16.45 -0.04 1.85
N SER A 189 15.97 1.08 1.29
CA SER A 189 14.75 1.07 0.48
C SER A 189 14.89 0.23 -0.78
N THR A 190 13.95 -0.72 -0.93
CA THR A 190 13.76 -1.52 -2.14
C THR A 190 13.28 -0.67 -3.32
N ILE A 191 12.51 0.40 -3.05
CA ILE A 191 12.09 1.36 -4.08
C ILE A 191 13.16 2.43 -4.20
N ARG A 192 13.82 2.50 -5.36
CA ARG A 192 14.90 3.46 -5.62
C ARG A 192 14.64 4.22 -6.90
N PHE A 193 14.66 5.54 -6.81
CA PHE A 193 14.62 6.41 -7.98
C PHE A 193 16.02 6.87 -8.34
N THR A 194 16.35 6.74 -9.62
CA THR A 194 17.64 7.11 -10.19
C THR A 194 17.42 8.09 -11.32
N LYS A 195 18.37 9.01 -11.52
CA LYS A 195 18.36 9.89 -12.69
C LYS A 195 18.38 9.05 -13.96
N HIS A 196 17.82 9.62 -15.02
CA HIS A 196 17.82 8.97 -16.32
C HIS A 196 19.25 8.58 -16.76
N ASN A 197 19.37 7.39 -17.34
CA ASN A 197 20.58 6.79 -17.87
C ASN A 197 20.19 6.09 -19.19
N PRO A 198 21.04 6.10 -20.24
CA PRO A 198 20.83 5.34 -21.47
C PRO A 198 20.41 3.86 -21.30
N ALA A 199 20.84 3.18 -20.23
CA ALA A 199 20.39 1.82 -19.91
C ALA A 199 18.88 1.74 -19.66
N HIS A 200 18.26 2.81 -19.15
CA HIS A 200 16.82 2.90 -18.95
C HIS A 200 16.06 2.95 -20.27
N ASP A 201 16.66 3.42 -21.38
CA ASP A 201 15.99 3.46 -22.68
C ASP A 201 15.73 2.05 -23.21
N ASN A 202 16.68 1.14 -23.03
CA ASN A 202 16.53 -0.24 -23.44
C ASN A 202 15.42 -0.93 -22.63
N LEU A 203 15.46 -0.78 -21.30
CA LEU A 203 14.43 -1.33 -20.41
C LEU A 203 13.05 -0.73 -20.71
N ARG A 204 12.99 0.58 -20.98
CA ARG A 204 11.75 1.27 -21.35
C ARG A 204 11.16 0.69 -22.63
N LYS A 205 11.97 0.55 -23.69
CA LYS A 205 11.53 -0.05 -24.97
C LYS A 205 11.00 -1.47 -24.77
N GLU A 206 11.71 -2.27 -23.99
CA GLU A 206 11.29 -3.65 -23.68
C GLU A 206 9.96 -3.68 -22.91
N LEU A 207 9.81 -2.81 -21.91
CA LEU A 207 8.57 -2.71 -21.12
C LEU A 207 7.37 -2.32 -22.00
N PHE A 208 7.52 -1.32 -22.87
CA PHE A 208 6.44 -0.90 -23.77
C PHE A 208 6.08 -2.00 -24.77
N ALA A 209 7.06 -2.71 -25.34
CA ALA A 209 6.80 -3.84 -26.22
C ALA A 209 6.03 -4.96 -25.49
N GLN A 210 6.40 -5.28 -24.24
CA GLN A 210 5.67 -6.27 -23.44
C GLN A 210 4.23 -5.84 -23.15
N LEU A 211 4.02 -4.55 -22.81
CA LEU A 211 2.67 -4.02 -22.57
C LEU A 211 1.80 -4.07 -23.83
N GLU A 212 2.34 -3.74 -25.00
CA GLU A 212 1.64 -3.84 -26.29
C GLU A 212 1.24 -5.30 -26.58
N THR A 213 2.13 -6.27 -26.34
CA THR A 213 1.81 -7.69 -26.51
C THR A 213 0.74 -8.19 -25.53
N ALA A 214 0.78 -7.73 -24.27
CA ALA A 214 -0.19 -8.09 -23.24
C ALA A 214 -1.59 -7.55 -23.56
N SER A 215 -1.68 -6.29 -24.04
CA SER A 215 -2.95 -5.71 -24.50
C SER A 215 -3.53 -6.44 -25.72
N ALA A 216 -2.67 -6.87 -26.66
CA ALA A 216 -3.11 -7.62 -27.84
C ALA A 216 -3.66 -9.02 -27.48
N THR A 217 -3.11 -9.68 -26.45
CA THR A 217 -3.62 -10.96 -25.96
C THR A 217 -4.93 -10.86 -25.17
N ASP A 218 -5.18 -9.75 -24.48
CA ASP A 218 -6.46 -9.52 -23.78
C ASP A 218 -7.60 -9.17 -24.75
N GLU A 219 -7.31 -8.45 -25.85
CA GLU A 219 -8.30 -8.19 -26.92
C GLU A 219 -8.64 -9.45 -27.76
N GLN A 220 -7.83 -10.50 -27.69
CA GLN A 220 -8.05 -11.77 -28.39
C GLN A 220 -8.72 -12.85 -27.53
N LYS A 221 -9.11 -12.56 -26.28
CA LYS A 221 -9.96 -13.47 -25.50
C LYS A 221 -11.38 -13.42 -26.09
N PRO A 222 -11.86 -14.48 -26.76
CA PRO A 222 -12.84 -14.29 -27.81
C PRO A 222 -14.25 -14.14 -27.25
N ALA A 223 -15.00 -13.20 -27.83
CA ALA A 223 -16.45 -13.17 -27.93
C ALA A 223 -17.06 -14.42 -28.62
N ALA A 224 -16.34 -15.56 -28.63
CA ALA A 224 -16.75 -16.82 -29.22
C ALA A 224 -17.65 -17.66 -28.30
N GLN A 225 -17.57 -17.48 -26.97
CA GLN A 225 -18.43 -18.26 -26.05
C GLN A 225 -19.87 -17.73 -25.94
N GLU A 226 -20.12 -16.45 -26.30
CA GLU A 226 -21.50 -15.92 -26.33
C GLU A 226 -22.22 -16.22 -27.65
N ARG A 227 -21.49 -16.33 -28.77
CA ARG A 227 -22.10 -16.62 -30.09
C ARG A 227 -22.54 -18.08 -30.26
N GLU A 228 -21.78 -19.05 -29.74
CA GLU A 228 -22.20 -20.46 -29.77
C GLU A 228 -23.46 -20.71 -28.91
N SER A 229 -23.64 -19.97 -27.80
CA SER A 229 -24.82 -20.13 -26.94
C SER A 229 -26.12 -19.53 -27.53
N ILE A 230 -26.02 -18.63 -28.50
CA ILE A 230 -27.16 -18.00 -29.17
C ILE A 230 -27.61 -18.82 -30.38
N GLU A 231 -26.69 -19.42 -31.14
CA GLU A 231 -27.05 -20.32 -32.24
C GLU A 231 -27.64 -21.65 -31.76
N GLU A 232 -27.19 -22.18 -30.60
CA GLU A 232 -27.73 -23.43 -30.05
C GLU A 232 -29.15 -23.25 -29.49
N LYS A 233 -29.50 -22.06 -29.00
CA LYS A 233 -30.88 -21.74 -28.55
C LYS A 233 -31.85 -21.53 -29.72
N SER A 234 -31.40 -20.91 -30.81
CA SER A 234 -32.25 -20.69 -32.00
C SER A 234 -32.56 -22.00 -32.74
N ALA A 235 -31.68 -23.00 -32.70
CA ALA A 235 -31.90 -24.29 -33.35
C ALA A 235 -32.89 -25.20 -32.57
N VAL A 236 -32.98 -25.03 -31.24
CA VAL A 236 -33.88 -25.82 -30.39
C VAL A 236 -35.32 -25.28 -30.45
N GLU A 237 -35.53 -23.96 -30.56
CA GLU A 237 -36.86 -23.38 -30.70
C GLU A 237 -37.51 -23.69 -32.07
N SER A 238 -36.73 -23.80 -33.15
CA SER A 238 -37.28 -24.17 -34.47
C SER A 238 -37.76 -25.62 -34.60
N ASN A 239 -37.39 -26.51 -33.66
CA ASN A 239 -37.77 -27.93 -33.69
C ASN A 239 -38.96 -28.27 -32.78
N GLN A 240 -39.53 -27.31 -32.05
CA GLN A 240 -40.74 -27.51 -31.22
C GLN A 240 -42.04 -27.00 -31.85
N GLU A 241 -42.00 -26.28 -32.98
CA GLU A 241 -43.21 -25.83 -33.70
C GLU A 241 -43.63 -26.75 -34.88
N SER A 242 -43.05 -27.94 -35.00
CA SER A 242 -43.41 -28.92 -36.06
C SER A 242 -43.67 -30.33 -35.51
N SER A 243 -44.39 -30.43 -34.39
CA SER A 243 -45.04 -31.67 -33.95
C SER A 243 -46.33 -31.37 -33.19
#